data_AF-A0A6C9ADT5-F1
#
_entry.id   AF-A0A6C9ADT5-F1
#
_cell.length_a   1.000
_cell.length_b   1.000
_cell.length_c   1.000
_cell.angle_alpha   90.00
_cell.angle_beta   90.00
_cell.angle_gamma   90.00
#
_symmetry.space_group_name_H-M   'P 1'
#
loop_
_entity.id
_entity.type
_entity.pdbx_description
1 polymer ?
#
loop_
_entity_poly.entity_id
_entity_poly.type
_entity_poly.pdbx_seq_one_letter_code
_entity_poly.pdbx_strand_id
1 'polypeptide(L)' 'REVQDIPGVLAVFAERRKDSFGPYVRLMSVTLN' A
#
# COMPACT_ATOMS: atom_id res chain seq x y z
N ARG A 1 -11.03 -11.11 -5.28
CA ARG A 1 -9.92 -11.98 -4.77
C ARG A 1 -9.44 -11.34 -3.50
N GLU A 2 -9.73 -11.97 -2.38
CA GLU A 2 -9.31 -11.52 -1.06
C GLU A 2 -7.78 -11.67 -0.96
N VAL A 3 -7.11 -10.65 -0.46
CA VAL A 3 -5.68 -10.71 -0.18
C VAL A 3 -5.55 -11.53 1.10
N GLN A 4 -4.72 -12.58 1.08
CA GLN A 4 -4.45 -13.35 2.29
C GLN A 4 -3.88 -12.43 3.36
N ASP A 5 -4.38 -12.55 4.59
CA ASP A 5 -3.87 -11.79 5.73
C ASP A 5 -2.36 -12.01 5.85
N ILE A 6 -1.62 -10.90 5.90
CA ILE A 6 -0.18 -10.90 6.09
C ILE A 6 0.09 -10.71 7.60
N PRO A 7 0.65 -11.71 8.30
CA PRO A 7 0.93 -11.60 9.72
C PRO A 7 1.76 -10.35 10.03
N GLY A 8 1.32 -9.60 11.03
CA GLY A 8 1.99 -8.37 11.46
C GLY A 8 1.66 -7.12 10.63
N VAL A 9 0.91 -7.22 9.52
CA VAL A 9 0.40 -6.05 8.78
C VAL A 9 -1.01 -5.70 9.25
N LEU A 10 -1.18 -4.48 9.75
CA LEU A 10 -2.47 -3.98 10.25
C LEU A 10 -3.35 -3.39 9.14
N ALA A 11 -2.72 -2.67 8.20
CA ALA A 11 -3.43 -2.03 7.11
C ALA A 11 -2.49 -1.82 5.93
N VAL A 12 -3.04 -1.92 4.72
CA VAL A 12 -2.38 -1.55 3.45
C VAL A 12 -3.15 -0.41 2.83
N PHE A 13 -2.44 0.62 2.39
CA PHE A 13 -3.06 1.78 1.75
C PHE A 13 -2.35 2.12 0.45
N ALA A 14 -3.16 2.57 -0.51
CA ALA A 14 -2.72 2.98 -1.83
C ALA A 14 -2.79 4.50 -1.92
N GLU A 15 -1.64 5.13 -2.11
CA GLU A 15 -1.55 6.56 -2.34
C GLU A 15 -1.37 6.81 -3.84
N ARG A 16 -2.30 7.56 -4.44
CA ARG A 16 -2.18 7.97 -5.84
C ARG A 16 -1.37 9.26 -5.92
N ARG A 17 -0.27 9.21 -6.67
CA ARG A 17 0.61 10.35 -6.91
C ARG A 17 0.72 10.63 -8.40
N LYS A 18 1.24 11.82 -8.71
CA LYS A 18 1.61 12.23 -10.06
C LYS A 18 2.90 13.02 -9.98
N ASP A 19 3.90 12.63 -10.74
CA ASP A 19 5.14 13.39 -10.93
C ASP A 19 5.35 13.70 -12.42
N SER A 20 6.55 14.17 -12.76
CA SER A 20 6.93 14.50 -14.14
C SER A 20 6.92 13.31 -15.10
N PHE A 21 6.94 12.07 -14.60
CA PHE A 21 6.90 10.84 -15.39
C PHE A 21 5.49 10.27 -15.55
N GLY A 22 4.51 10.78 -14.79
CA GLY A 22 3.10 10.44 -14.93
C GLY A 22 2.44 10.02 -13.62
N PRO A 23 1.18 9.55 -13.68
CA PRO A 23 0.47 9.06 -12.51
C PRO A 23 0.99 7.68 -12.09
N TYR A 24 1.16 7.49 -10.79
CA TYR A 24 1.52 6.20 -10.20
C TYR A 24 0.80 5.98 -8.88
N VAL A 25 0.84 4.75 -8.38
CA VAL A 25 0.30 4.37 -7.08
C VAL A 25 1.44 3.85 -6.21
N ARG A 26 1.58 4.41 -5.02
CA ARG A 26 2.50 3.92 -4.00
C ARG A 26 1.71 3.09 -2.98
N LEU A 27 2.12 1.85 -2.79
CA LEU A 27 1.58 0.99 -1.74
C LEU A 27 2.41 1.16 -0.47
N MET A 28 1.73 1.25 0.66
CA MET A 28 2.33 1.36 1.99
C MET A 28 1.58 0.46 2.96
N SER A 29 2.25 0.05 4.04
CA SER A 29 1.68 -0.79 5.07
C SER A 29 2.03 -0.29 6.47
N VAL A 30 1.10 -0.42 7.40
CA VAL A 30 1.36 -0.29 8.84
C VAL A 30 1.57 -1.68 9.42
N THR A 31 2.65 -1.86 10.19
CA THR A 31 2.96 -3.12 10.86
C THR A 31 2.91 -2.99 12.39
N LEU A 32 2.53 -4.07 13.06
CA LEU A 32 2.69 -4.24 14.51
C LEU A 32 4.09 -4.84 14.74
N ASN A 33 4.87 -4.22 15.62
CA ASN A 33 6.22 -4.66 16.01
C ASN A 33 6.16 -5.46 17.31
#